data_AF-A0A926XE56-F1
#
_entry.id   AF-A0A926XE56-F1
#
_cell.length_a   1.000
_cell.length_b   1.000
_cell.length_c   1.000
_cell.angle_alpha   90.00
_cell.angle_beta   90.00
_cell.angle_gamma   90.00
#
_symmetry.space_group_name_H-M   'P 1'
#
loop_
_entity.id
_entity.type
_entity.pdbx_description
1 polymer ?
#
loop_
_entity_poly.entity_id
_entity_poly.type
_entity_poly.pdbx_seq_one_letter_code
_entity_poly.pdbx_strand_id
1 'polypeptide(L)'
;MTFFHKDAQLEKLGDRILEATWAEFPGLARNQIALTWVVYDPPVPVNTGGALSSEEFWKYPVRGFSYRGVERIFPASIVKLFYLVAVQEWLEQGMIQTSSELERAIRDMIIDSSNDATSLVLDVLTGTTSGPELPPGPFETWQLQRNIVNRYFQSLGWTEMETINVNQKPWGDGPYGRERAFLGEMRENRNMVTTNATARLIHSIVGGVAVSSGRSQAMMGLMKRSLHAEDDEAPDEENQVRGFLGGGL
;
A
#
# COMPACT_ATOMS: atom_id res chain seq x y z
N MET A 1 6.49 17.80 7.15
CA MET A 1 6.95 17.07 8.34
C MET A 1 6.33 15.68 8.30
N THR A 2 6.95 14.66 8.90
CA THR A 2 6.35 13.31 8.97
C THR A 2 5.20 13.30 9.98
N PHE A 3 4.24 12.40 9.79
CA PHE A 3 3.13 12.21 10.74
C PHE A 3 3.50 11.63 12.11
N PHE A 4 4.69 11.02 12.21
CA PHE A 4 5.25 10.53 13.45
C PHE A 4 6.37 11.46 13.93
N HIS A 5 6.61 11.47 15.25
CA HIS A 5 7.77 12.13 15.81
C HIS A 5 8.99 11.21 15.77
N LYS A 6 10.15 11.76 15.46
CA LYS A 6 11.40 11.00 15.50
C LYS A 6 11.79 10.73 16.94
N ASP A 7 12.18 9.50 17.22
CA ASP A 7 12.63 9.08 18.54
C ASP A 7 14.13 8.72 18.52
N ALA A 8 14.88 9.23 19.50
CA ALA A 8 16.33 9.09 19.53
C ALA A 8 16.81 7.65 19.76
N GLN A 9 16.01 6.81 20.44
CA GLN A 9 16.35 5.40 20.59
C GLN A 9 16.09 4.65 19.28
N LEU A 10 14.96 4.93 18.62
CA LEU A 10 14.64 4.38 17.30
C LEU A 10 15.64 4.81 16.24
N GLU A 11 16.17 6.04 16.29
CA GLU A 11 17.25 6.48 15.40
C GLU A 11 18.51 5.63 15.58
N LYS A 12 18.99 5.45 16.82
CA LYS A 12 20.16 4.61 17.10
C LYS A 12 19.97 3.17 16.65
N LEU A 13 18.78 2.61 16.82
CA LEU A 13 18.47 1.24 16.39
C LEU A 13 18.38 1.14 14.87
N GLY A 14 17.72 2.10 14.22
CA GLY A 14 17.62 2.19 12.77
C GLY A 14 18.98 2.31 12.10
N ASP A 15 19.85 3.18 12.60
CA ASP A 15 21.21 3.34 12.09
C ASP A 15 22.03 2.05 12.24
N ARG A 16 21.91 1.36 13.37
CA ARG A 16 22.58 0.06 13.58
C ARG A 16 22.07 -1.02 12.62
N ILE A 17 20.77 -1.06 12.34
CA ILE A 17 20.19 -2.00 11.38
C ILE A 17 20.72 -1.70 9.98
N LEU A 18 20.77 -0.43 9.58
CA LEU A 18 21.30 -0.02 8.28
C LEU A 18 22.78 -0.37 8.13
N GLU A 19 23.62 -0.08 9.13
CA GLU A 19 25.03 -0.44 9.13
C GLU A 19 25.24 -1.96 9.07
N ALA A 20 24.49 -2.73 9.86
CA ALA A 20 24.52 -4.20 9.78
C ALA A 20 24.09 -4.72 8.39
N THR A 21 23.07 -4.10 7.78
CA THR A 21 22.60 -4.44 6.43
C THR A 21 23.70 -4.20 5.39
N TRP A 22 24.41 -3.07 5.44
CA TRP A 22 25.51 -2.80 4.50
C TRP A 22 26.76 -3.66 4.75
N ALA A 23 27.00 -4.06 6.00
CA ALA A 23 28.07 -4.99 6.32
C ALA A 23 27.79 -6.39 5.72
N GLU A 24 26.55 -6.87 5.82
CA GLU A 24 26.12 -8.16 5.25
C GLU A 24 26.00 -8.11 3.72
N PHE A 25 25.53 -6.98 3.18
CA PHE A 25 25.32 -6.78 1.75
C PHE A 25 26.15 -5.60 1.19
N PRO A 26 27.49 -5.74 1.04
CA PRO A 26 28.36 -4.64 0.61
C PRO A 26 28.04 -4.07 -0.78
N GLY A 27 27.37 -4.84 -1.63
CA GLY A 27 26.92 -4.40 -2.97
C GLY A 27 25.67 -3.52 -2.96
N LEU A 28 24.95 -3.42 -1.84
CA LEU A 28 23.75 -2.60 -1.71
C LEU A 28 24.15 -1.14 -1.48
N ALA A 29 23.94 -0.30 -2.49
CA ALA A 29 24.25 1.12 -2.35
C ALA A 29 23.30 1.79 -1.35
N ARG A 30 23.79 2.81 -0.63
CA ARG A 30 23.01 3.55 0.39
C ARG A 30 21.70 4.15 -0.15
N ASN A 31 21.65 4.46 -1.44
CA ASN A 31 20.47 4.98 -2.14
C ASN A 31 19.53 3.90 -2.71
N GLN A 32 19.81 2.62 -2.49
CA GLN A 32 18.97 1.49 -2.88
C GLN A 32 18.09 0.96 -1.73
N ILE A 33 18.17 1.56 -0.54
CA ILE A 33 17.34 1.20 0.62
C ILE A 33 16.66 2.43 1.21
N ALA A 34 15.39 2.28 1.58
CA ALA A 34 14.66 3.23 2.40
C ALA A 34 13.96 2.46 3.52
N LEU A 35 13.84 3.06 4.69
CA LEU A 35 13.25 2.43 5.87
C LEU A 35 12.40 3.46 6.60
N THR A 36 11.18 3.07 6.94
CA THR A 36 10.33 3.79 7.89
C THR A 36 9.72 2.76 8.82
N TRP A 37 9.81 2.97 10.12
CA TRP A 37 9.03 2.21 11.10
C TRP A 37 8.27 3.16 12.03
N VAL A 38 7.19 2.64 12.59
CA VAL A 38 6.35 3.34 13.57
C VAL A 38 6.12 2.37 14.72
N VAL A 39 6.27 2.85 15.93
CA VAL A 39 6.12 2.05 17.14
C VAL A 39 4.92 2.55 17.94
N TYR A 40 4.09 1.61 18.38
CA TYR A 40 2.90 1.86 19.16
C TYR A 40 3.17 1.55 20.63
N ASP A 41 3.11 2.57 21.48
CA ASP A 41 3.24 2.40 22.92
C ASP A 41 1.84 2.21 23.55
N PRO A 42 1.64 1.21 24.42
CA PRO A 42 0.38 1.05 25.13
C PRO A 42 0.10 2.24 26.09
N PRO A 43 -1.16 2.70 26.19
CA PRO A 43 -2.33 2.27 25.42
C PRO A 43 -2.31 2.86 24.00
N VAL A 44 -2.64 2.02 23.00
CA VAL A 44 -2.70 2.45 21.59
C VAL A 44 -4.09 3.01 21.29
N PRO A 45 -4.24 4.32 21.01
CA PRO A 45 -5.54 4.89 20.67
C PRO A 45 -6.00 4.38 19.30
N VAL A 46 -7.12 3.68 19.28
CA VAL A 46 -7.70 3.11 18.05
C VAL A 46 -9.22 3.30 18.04
N ASN A 47 -9.77 3.48 16.85
CA ASN A 47 -11.20 3.56 16.63
C ASN A 47 -11.81 2.15 16.41
N THR A 48 -12.18 1.48 17.49
CA THR A 48 -12.83 0.15 17.46
C THR A 48 -14.34 0.19 17.68
N GLY A 49 -15.02 1.25 17.24
CA GLY A 49 -16.47 1.37 17.42
C GLY A 49 -17.04 2.78 17.42
N GLY A 50 -16.40 3.71 16.70
CA GLY A 50 -16.82 5.12 16.59
C GLY A 50 -16.40 6.01 17.77
N ALA A 51 -15.72 5.46 18.79
CA ALA A 51 -15.36 6.19 20.00
C ALA A 51 -14.25 7.24 19.81
N LEU A 52 -13.54 7.20 18.68
CA LEU A 52 -12.46 8.12 18.34
C LEU A 52 -12.68 8.64 16.91
N SER A 53 -12.80 9.96 16.75
CA SER A 53 -12.92 10.57 15.42
C SER A 53 -11.57 10.53 14.69
N SER A 54 -11.61 10.60 13.35
CA SER A 54 -10.39 10.68 12.54
C SER A 54 -9.54 11.90 12.91
N GLU A 55 -10.17 13.07 13.09
CA GLU A 55 -9.48 14.29 13.52
C GLU A 55 -8.78 14.13 14.87
N GLU A 56 -9.45 13.50 15.83
CA GLU A 56 -8.90 13.29 17.17
C GLU A 56 -7.78 12.25 17.15
N PHE A 57 -7.91 11.17 16.36
CA PHE A 57 -6.85 10.17 16.18
C PHE A 57 -5.53 10.80 15.71
N TRP A 58 -5.57 11.70 14.72
CA TRP A 58 -4.37 12.34 14.17
C TRP A 58 -3.68 13.33 15.12
N LYS A 59 -4.29 13.66 16.27
CA LYS A 59 -3.65 14.44 17.33
C LYS A 59 -2.75 13.60 18.23
N TYR A 60 -2.92 12.27 18.26
CA TYR A 60 -2.07 11.38 19.05
C TYR A 60 -0.77 11.10 18.30
N PRO A 61 0.38 11.57 18.79
CA PRO A 61 1.64 11.34 18.12
C PRO A 61 2.07 9.88 18.31
N VAL A 62 2.49 9.24 17.23
CA VAL A 62 3.25 7.99 17.29
C VAL A 62 4.73 8.29 17.09
N ARG A 63 5.59 7.47 17.70
CA ARG A 63 7.05 7.59 17.51
C ARG A 63 7.51 6.72 16.35
N GLY A 64 8.53 7.19 15.64
CA GLY A 64 9.05 6.48 14.50
C GLY A 64 10.48 6.88 14.14
N PHE A 65 10.92 6.32 13.03
CA PHE A 65 12.21 6.57 12.40
C PHE A 65 12.00 6.59 10.90
N SER A 66 12.84 7.33 10.21
CA SER A 66 12.91 7.25 8.76
C SER A 66 14.31 7.50 8.24
N TYR A 67 14.75 6.59 7.38
CA TYR A 67 15.89 6.73 6.50
C TYR A 67 15.39 6.77 5.06
N ARG A 68 15.61 7.90 4.39
CA ARG A 68 15.17 8.13 3.00
C ARG A 68 13.68 7.86 2.76
N GLY A 69 12.82 8.03 3.76
CA GLY A 69 11.42 7.60 3.63
C GLY A 69 10.54 8.40 2.68
N VAL A 70 11.08 9.44 2.05
CA VAL A 70 10.44 10.20 0.95
C VAL A 70 10.88 9.71 -0.44
N GLU A 71 11.86 8.79 -0.51
CA GLU A 71 12.32 8.25 -1.77
C GLU A 71 11.21 7.46 -2.45
N ARG A 72 11.02 7.71 -3.76
CA ARG A 72 10.06 6.97 -4.57
C ARG A 72 10.69 5.64 -4.99
N ILE A 73 10.08 4.54 -4.58
CA ILE A 73 10.53 3.17 -4.88
C ILE A 73 9.38 2.41 -5.55
N PHE A 74 9.72 1.52 -6.49
CA PHE A 74 8.75 0.60 -7.07
C PHE A 74 8.23 -0.36 -5.98
N PRO A 75 6.92 -0.37 -5.67
CA PRO A 75 6.38 -1.02 -4.47
C PRO A 75 6.21 -2.53 -4.55
N ALA A 76 6.31 -3.13 -5.74
CA ALA A 76 5.76 -4.47 -6.00
C ALA A 76 4.32 -4.59 -5.42
N SER A 77 4.03 -5.65 -4.67
CA SER A 77 2.69 -5.90 -4.09
C SER A 77 2.26 -4.92 -2.99
N ILE A 78 3.13 -4.05 -2.47
CA ILE A 78 2.74 -3.03 -1.47
C ILE A 78 1.68 -2.07 -2.03
N VAL A 79 1.62 -1.88 -3.36
CA VAL A 79 0.58 -1.07 -4.01
C VAL A 79 -0.84 -1.56 -3.71
N LYS A 80 -1.01 -2.87 -3.45
CA LYS A 80 -2.31 -3.49 -3.19
C LYS A 80 -2.97 -2.95 -1.92
N LEU A 81 -2.19 -2.43 -0.96
CA LEU A 81 -2.72 -1.73 0.22
C LEU A 81 -3.45 -0.43 -0.17
N PHE A 82 -2.94 0.30 -1.16
CA PHE A 82 -3.57 1.52 -1.66
C PHE A 82 -4.89 1.19 -2.36
N TYR A 83 -4.90 0.13 -3.18
CA TYR A 83 -6.13 -0.36 -3.82
C TYR A 83 -7.15 -0.90 -2.81
N LEU A 84 -6.68 -1.55 -1.74
CA LEU A 84 -7.54 -2.00 -0.64
C LEU A 84 -8.24 -0.82 0.06
N VAL A 85 -7.53 0.24 0.40
CA VAL A 85 -8.16 1.42 1.02
C VAL A 85 -9.13 2.07 0.04
N ALA A 86 -8.73 2.27 -1.21
CA ALA A 86 -9.60 2.88 -2.22
C ALA A 86 -10.89 2.08 -2.46
N VAL A 87 -10.82 0.75 -2.53
CA VAL A 87 -12.01 -0.08 -2.78
C VAL A 87 -12.96 -0.09 -1.59
N GLN A 88 -12.42 -0.07 -0.36
CA GLN A 88 -13.24 0.07 0.84
C GLN A 88 -13.90 1.46 0.92
N GLU A 89 -13.21 2.53 0.54
CA GLU A 89 -13.80 3.86 0.43
C GLU A 89 -14.92 3.89 -0.61
N TRP A 90 -14.71 3.33 -1.81
CA TRP A 90 -15.72 3.36 -2.87
C TRP A 90 -16.96 2.57 -2.48
N LEU A 91 -16.79 1.45 -1.76
CA LEU A 91 -17.90 0.69 -1.19
C LEU A 91 -18.62 1.45 -0.08
N GLU A 92 -17.89 2.16 0.79
CA GLU A 92 -18.48 2.98 1.86
C GLU A 92 -19.33 4.12 1.31
N GLN A 93 -18.82 4.82 0.29
CA GLN A 93 -19.51 5.95 -0.35
C GLN A 93 -20.59 5.51 -1.35
N GLY A 94 -20.76 4.20 -1.59
CA GLY A 94 -21.69 3.67 -2.59
C GLY A 94 -21.31 4.01 -4.05
N MET A 95 -20.04 4.37 -4.30
CA MET A 95 -19.52 4.65 -5.64
C MET A 95 -19.40 3.39 -6.51
N ILE A 96 -19.25 2.23 -5.86
CA ILE A 96 -19.29 0.91 -6.51
C ILE A 96 -20.21 -0.02 -5.72
N GLN A 97 -20.78 -1.00 -6.40
CA GLN A 97 -21.59 -2.04 -5.78
C GLN A 97 -20.72 -3.25 -5.44
N THR A 98 -21.05 -3.93 -4.34
CA THR A 98 -20.43 -5.22 -4.03
C THR A 98 -20.91 -6.31 -4.98
N SER A 99 -20.10 -7.34 -5.14
CA SER A 99 -20.47 -8.59 -5.81
C SER A 99 -19.61 -9.72 -5.25
N SER A 100 -20.06 -10.97 -5.42
CA SER A 100 -19.28 -12.14 -4.97
C SER A 100 -17.88 -12.16 -5.58
N GLU A 101 -17.74 -11.74 -6.85
CA GLU A 101 -16.45 -11.70 -7.53
C GLU A 101 -15.57 -10.54 -7.09
N LEU A 102 -16.14 -9.37 -6.77
CA LEU A 102 -15.37 -8.27 -6.20
C LEU A 102 -14.88 -8.64 -4.80
N GLU A 103 -15.73 -9.25 -3.97
CA GLU A 103 -15.36 -9.71 -2.62
C GLU A 103 -14.25 -10.76 -2.67
N ARG A 104 -14.36 -11.74 -3.58
CA ARG A 104 -13.31 -12.72 -3.84
C ARG A 104 -12.02 -12.05 -4.32
N ALA A 105 -12.10 -11.12 -5.27
CA ALA A 105 -10.91 -10.43 -5.77
C ALA A 105 -10.22 -9.56 -4.70
N ILE A 106 -10.97 -8.89 -3.83
CA ILE A 106 -10.39 -8.13 -2.70
C ILE A 106 -9.65 -9.08 -1.74
N ARG A 107 -10.24 -10.25 -1.46
CA ARG A 107 -9.63 -11.28 -0.63
C ARG A 107 -8.33 -11.80 -1.26
N ASP A 108 -8.39 -12.32 -2.48
CA ASP A 108 -7.26 -12.93 -3.19
C ASP A 108 -6.14 -11.91 -3.46
N MET A 109 -6.49 -10.63 -3.70
CA MET A 109 -5.52 -9.53 -3.84
C MET A 109 -4.67 -9.35 -2.59
N ILE A 110 -5.25 -9.53 -1.39
CA ILE A 110 -4.55 -9.23 -0.14
C ILE A 110 -3.97 -10.48 0.50
N ILE A 111 -4.69 -11.60 0.51
CA ILE A 111 -4.24 -12.84 1.15
C ILE A 111 -3.17 -13.50 0.28
N ASP A 112 -3.52 -13.82 -0.96
CA ASP A 112 -2.64 -14.57 -1.88
C ASP A 112 -1.73 -13.65 -2.70
N SER A 113 -1.88 -12.33 -2.53
CA SER A 113 -1.19 -11.34 -3.36
C SER A 113 -1.47 -11.56 -4.86
N SER A 114 -2.70 -11.93 -5.25
CA SER A 114 -3.01 -12.23 -6.65
C SER A 114 -2.99 -10.97 -7.52
N ASN A 115 -2.20 -11.03 -8.59
CA ASN A 115 -2.08 -9.97 -9.60
C ASN A 115 -3.34 -9.86 -10.48
N ASP A 116 -3.98 -10.98 -10.79
CA ASP A 116 -5.22 -11.04 -11.57
C ASP A 116 -6.40 -10.47 -10.77
N ALA A 117 -6.49 -10.83 -9.49
CA ALA A 117 -7.47 -10.27 -8.58
C ALA A 117 -7.29 -8.75 -8.43
N THR A 118 -6.03 -8.30 -8.27
CA THR A 118 -5.71 -6.86 -8.25
C THR A 118 -6.13 -6.15 -9.54
N SER A 119 -5.98 -6.82 -10.68
CA SER A 119 -6.36 -6.27 -11.98
C SER A 119 -7.86 -6.02 -12.09
N LEU A 120 -8.69 -6.94 -11.58
CA LEU A 120 -10.14 -6.74 -11.51
C LEU A 120 -10.52 -5.61 -10.55
N VAL A 121 -9.91 -5.58 -9.36
CA VAL A 121 -10.16 -4.50 -8.37
C VAL A 121 -9.85 -3.13 -8.98
N LEU A 122 -8.72 -2.98 -9.67
CA LEU A 122 -8.37 -1.71 -10.30
C LEU A 122 -9.33 -1.34 -11.44
N ASP A 123 -9.82 -2.32 -12.20
CA ASP A 123 -10.82 -2.06 -13.26
C ASP A 123 -12.14 -1.56 -12.66
N VAL A 124 -12.60 -2.15 -11.57
CA VAL A 124 -13.80 -1.70 -10.84
C VAL A 124 -13.60 -0.30 -10.25
N LEU A 125 -12.46 -0.02 -9.63
CA LEU A 125 -12.14 1.28 -9.05
C LEU A 125 -12.14 2.42 -10.07
N THR A 126 -11.63 2.13 -11.26
CA THR A 126 -11.33 3.14 -12.28
C THR A 126 -12.39 3.23 -13.37
N GLY A 127 -13.22 2.20 -13.54
CA GLY A 127 -14.13 2.08 -14.69
C GLY A 127 -13.41 1.83 -16.01
N THR A 128 -12.14 1.41 -15.96
CA THR A 128 -11.31 1.18 -17.14
C THR A 128 -10.88 -0.27 -17.22
N THR A 129 -10.63 -0.79 -18.42
CA THR A 129 -10.14 -2.16 -18.63
C THR A 129 -8.89 -2.16 -19.49
N SER A 130 -8.09 -3.23 -19.36
CA SER A 130 -6.99 -3.51 -20.28
C SER A 130 -7.50 -3.89 -21.67
N GLY A 131 -6.62 -3.89 -22.67
CA GLY A 131 -6.98 -4.29 -24.04
C GLY A 131 -6.10 -3.64 -25.10
N PRO A 132 -6.43 -3.79 -26.39
CA PRO A 132 -5.70 -3.15 -27.49
C PRO A 132 -5.59 -1.64 -27.33
N GLU A 133 -4.62 -1.03 -28.01
CA GLU A 133 -4.39 0.40 -28.07
C GLU A 133 -5.68 1.16 -28.40
N LEU A 134 -5.81 2.35 -27.81
CA LEU A 134 -6.94 3.24 -28.04
C LEU A 134 -6.50 4.41 -28.93
N PRO A 135 -7.38 4.94 -29.80
CA PRO A 135 -7.13 6.21 -30.47
C PRO A 135 -6.92 7.35 -29.46
N PRO A 136 -6.26 8.46 -29.83
CA PRO A 136 -5.82 9.49 -28.89
C PRO A 136 -6.91 10.03 -27.94
N GLY A 137 -8.10 10.39 -28.46
CA GLY A 137 -9.18 10.94 -27.63
C GLY A 137 -9.76 9.95 -26.59
N PRO A 138 -10.18 8.74 -26.99
CA PRO A 138 -10.56 7.69 -26.05
C PRO A 138 -9.43 7.32 -25.06
N PHE A 139 -8.18 7.35 -25.51
CA PHE A 139 -7.04 7.06 -24.64
C PHE A 139 -6.87 8.12 -23.55
N GLU A 140 -6.99 9.41 -23.86
CA GLU A 140 -6.94 10.49 -22.87
C GLU A 140 -8.03 10.33 -21.80
N THR A 141 -9.27 10.03 -22.22
CA THR A 141 -10.37 9.73 -21.28
C THR A 141 -10.04 8.53 -20.39
N TRP A 142 -9.51 7.45 -20.98
CA TRP A 142 -9.10 6.25 -20.25
C TRP A 142 -7.98 6.57 -19.24
N GLN A 143 -6.99 7.39 -19.61
CA GLN A 143 -5.89 7.80 -18.72
C GLN A 143 -6.42 8.61 -17.53
N LEU A 144 -7.33 9.55 -17.78
CA LEU A 144 -7.97 10.34 -16.73
C LEU A 144 -8.72 9.43 -15.76
N GLN A 145 -9.50 8.47 -16.24
CA GLN A 145 -10.22 7.51 -15.39
C GLN A 145 -9.27 6.58 -14.62
N ARG A 146 -8.26 6.00 -15.29
CA ARG A 146 -7.26 5.12 -14.67
C ARG A 146 -6.49 5.81 -13.54
N ASN A 147 -6.31 7.14 -13.63
CA ASN A 147 -5.62 7.94 -12.62
C ASN A 147 -6.48 8.34 -11.41
N ILE A 148 -7.72 7.84 -11.26
CA ILE A 148 -8.63 8.26 -10.17
C ILE A 148 -8.11 7.92 -8.77
N VAL A 149 -7.42 6.78 -8.62
CA VAL A 149 -6.88 6.35 -7.32
C VAL A 149 -5.81 7.34 -6.82
N ASN A 150 -4.95 7.84 -7.71
CA ASN A 150 -3.99 8.89 -7.35
C ASN A 150 -4.69 10.17 -6.87
N ARG A 151 -5.75 10.60 -7.59
CA ARG A 151 -6.52 11.79 -7.20
C ARG A 151 -7.18 11.64 -5.84
N TYR A 152 -7.68 10.44 -5.52
CA TYR A 152 -8.22 10.14 -4.20
C TYR A 152 -7.17 10.34 -3.09
N PHE A 153 -5.99 9.71 -3.21
CA PHE A 153 -4.95 9.87 -2.20
C PHE A 153 -4.42 11.30 -2.10
N GLN A 154 -4.37 12.03 -3.22
CA GLN A 154 -4.03 13.46 -3.23
C GLN A 154 -5.10 14.31 -2.52
N SER A 155 -6.39 13.98 -2.66
CA SER A 155 -7.47 14.75 -2.03
C SER A 155 -7.52 14.59 -0.51
N LEU A 156 -6.84 13.59 0.07
CA LEU A 156 -6.68 13.46 1.53
C LEU A 156 -5.79 14.57 2.13
N GLY A 157 -5.03 15.29 1.31
CA GLY A 157 -4.18 16.40 1.75
C GLY A 157 -2.99 15.98 2.62
N TRP A 158 -2.61 14.70 2.58
CA TRP A 158 -1.45 14.20 3.32
C TRP A 158 -0.18 14.41 2.51
N THR A 159 0.79 15.13 3.08
CA THR A 159 2.06 15.44 2.41
C THR A 159 2.80 14.18 1.97
N GLU A 160 2.72 13.08 2.73
CA GLU A 160 3.35 11.81 2.36
C GLU A 160 2.79 11.21 1.05
N MET A 161 1.57 11.58 0.64
CA MET A 161 0.91 11.08 -0.57
C MET A 161 1.21 11.90 -1.82
N GLU A 162 1.82 13.10 -1.70
CA GLU A 162 2.00 14.03 -2.83
C GLU A 162 2.75 13.42 -4.01
N THR A 163 3.73 12.57 -3.75
CA THR A 163 4.64 12.04 -4.77
C THR A 163 4.34 10.60 -5.20
N ILE A 164 3.28 9.97 -4.68
CA ILE A 164 2.98 8.57 -5.04
C ILE A 164 2.42 8.48 -6.46
N ASN A 165 2.52 7.29 -7.02
CA ASN A 165 1.80 6.89 -8.22
C ASN A 165 1.27 5.46 -8.04
N VAL A 166 -0.04 5.30 -8.11
CA VAL A 166 -0.79 4.05 -7.90
C VAL A 166 -1.90 3.94 -8.95
N ASN A 167 -1.50 3.85 -10.22
CA ASN A 167 -2.41 3.80 -11.37
C ASN A 167 -2.11 2.66 -12.36
N GLN A 168 -1.25 1.71 -11.99
CA GLN A 168 -0.91 0.55 -12.81
C GLN A 168 -1.32 -0.75 -12.12
N LYS A 169 -1.72 -1.74 -12.93
CA LYS A 169 -1.91 -3.12 -12.45
C LYS A 169 -0.55 -3.76 -12.17
N PRO A 170 -0.43 -4.66 -11.18
CA PRO A 170 0.74 -5.51 -11.04
C PRO A 170 0.59 -6.66 -12.04
N TRP A 171 1.29 -6.61 -13.17
CA TRP A 171 1.27 -7.70 -14.16
C TRP A 171 2.33 -8.76 -13.81
N GLY A 172 2.08 -10.02 -14.17
CA GLY A 172 3.08 -11.09 -14.12
C GLY A 172 4.14 -10.90 -15.22
N ASP A 173 3.74 -11.07 -16.48
CA ASP A 173 4.66 -10.95 -17.63
C ASP A 173 4.92 -9.50 -18.07
N GLY A 174 3.93 -8.62 -17.85
CA GLY A 174 4.01 -7.22 -18.21
C GLY A 174 2.71 -6.67 -18.79
N PRO A 175 2.66 -5.36 -19.06
CA PRO A 175 1.51 -4.73 -19.68
C PRO A 175 1.48 -4.98 -21.20
N TYR A 176 0.28 -5.05 -21.75
CA TYR A 176 0.03 -5.15 -23.18
C TYR A 176 -0.97 -4.08 -23.65
N GLY A 177 -0.89 -3.72 -24.94
CA GLY A 177 -1.81 -2.77 -25.57
C GLY A 177 -1.85 -1.41 -24.86
N ARG A 178 -3.06 -0.93 -24.54
CA ARG A 178 -3.24 0.38 -23.89
C ARG A 178 -2.57 0.51 -22.52
N GLU A 179 -2.42 -0.60 -21.79
CA GLU A 179 -1.67 -0.60 -20.52
C GLU A 179 -0.18 -0.30 -20.77
N ARG A 180 0.39 -0.88 -21.84
CA ARG A 180 1.79 -0.66 -22.22
C ARG A 180 2.01 0.78 -22.70
N ALA A 181 1.07 1.29 -23.49
CA ALA A 181 1.06 2.67 -23.93
C ALA A 181 0.95 3.64 -22.74
N PHE A 182 0.12 3.31 -21.73
CA PHE A 182 -0.05 4.17 -20.56
C PHE A 182 1.13 4.11 -19.61
N LEU A 183 1.71 2.93 -19.39
CA LEU A 183 2.93 2.80 -18.59
C LEU A 183 4.05 3.71 -19.12
N GLY A 184 4.09 3.87 -20.45
CA GLY A 184 5.06 4.68 -21.19
C GLY A 184 6.37 3.94 -21.45
N GLU A 185 7.11 4.34 -22.48
CA GLU A 185 8.29 3.60 -22.96
C GLU A 185 9.33 3.40 -21.86
N MET A 186 9.60 4.45 -21.09
CA MET A 186 10.55 4.47 -19.98
C MET A 186 9.90 4.14 -18.63
N ARG A 187 8.65 3.67 -18.65
CA ARG A 187 7.85 3.36 -17.46
C ARG A 187 7.57 4.58 -16.58
N GLU A 188 7.32 5.70 -17.22
CA GLU A 188 7.05 7.03 -16.64
C GLU A 188 5.91 6.98 -15.63
N ASN A 189 4.87 6.19 -15.95
CA ASN A 189 3.69 6.01 -15.10
C ASN A 189 3.76 4.75 -14.24
N ARG A 190 4.93 4.13 -14.02
CA ARG A 190 5.01 2.95 -13.15
C ARG A 190 4.54 3.26 -11.73
N ASN A 191 4.01 2.26 -11.04
CA ASN A 191 3.69 2.42 -9.62
C ASN A 191 4.96 2.81 -8.84
N MET A 192 4.85 3.85 -8.01
CA MET A 192 5.93 4.39 -7.21
C MET A 192 5.35 4.89 -5.88
N VAL A 193 5.85 4.41 -4.75
CA VAL A 193 5.43 4.89 -3.42
C VAL A 193 6.65 5.19 -2.57
N THR A 194 6.43 5.77 -1.40
CA THR A 194 7.49 6.03 -0.41
C THR A 194 7.22 5.22 0.85
N THR A 195 8.24 4.90 1.65
CA THR A 195 8.01 4.17 2.90
C THR A 195 7.21 5.00 3.91
N ASN A 196 7.29 6.33 3.86
CA ASN A 196 6.44 7.21 4.66
C ASN A 196 4.97 7.17 4.23
N ALA A 197 4.68 7.16 2.92
CA ALA A 197 3.31 7.04 2.40
C ALA A 197 2.68 5.72 2.85
N THR A 198 3.41 4.61 2.68
CA THR A 198 2.97 3.28 3.10
C THR A 198 2.76 3.21 4.60
N ALA A 199 3.69 3.75 5.40
CA ALA A 199 3.54 3.78 6.87
C ALA A 199 2.32 4.60 7.30
N ARG A 200 2.07 5.75 6.67
CA ARG A 200 0.89 6.58 6.98
C ARG A 200 -0.42 5.87 6.63
N LEU A 201 -0.45 5.18 5.49
CA LEU A 201 -1.60 4.38 5.07
C LEU A 201 -1.89 3.27 6.09
N ILE A 202 -0.89 2.45 6.43
CA ILE A 202 -1.03 1.37 7.41
C ILE A 202 -1.44 1.91 8.78
N HIS A 203 -0.85 3.02 9.21
CA HIS A 203 -1.21 3.67 10.47
C HIS A 203 -2.68 4.09 10.51
N SER A 204 -3.22 4.63 9.41
CA SER A 204 -4.65 4.97 9.33
C SER A 204 -5.58 3.74 9.41
N ILE A 205 -5.14 2.60 8.84
CA ILE A 205 -5.88 1.33 8.91
C ILE A 205 -5.87 0.79 10.35
N VAL A 206 -4.69 0.70 10.96
CA VAL A 206 -4.51 0.27 12.36
C VAL A 206 -5.28 1.16 13.32
N GLY A 207 -5.28 2.47 13.07
CA GLY A 207 -6.02 3.47 13.84
C GLY A 207 -7.53 3.37 13.73
N GLY A 208 -8.07 2.58 12.79
CA GLY A 208 -9.51 2.47 12.57
C GLY A 208 -10.12 3.68 11.85
N VAL A 209 -9.31 4.48 11.14
CA VAL A 209 -9.72 5.79 10.58
C VAL A 209 -9.42 5.94 9.09
N ALA A 210 -8.98 4.88 8.41
CA ALA A 210 -8.69 4.92 6.98
C ALA A 210 -9.92 5.24 6.12
N VAL A 211 -11.09 4.68 6.49
CA VAL A 211 -12.40 4.89 5.83
C VAL A 211 -13.47 5.06 6.90
N SER A 212 -13.84 3.95 7.54
CA SER A 212 -14.66 3.90 8.75
C SER A 212 -14.11 2.82 9.69
N SER A 213 -14.59 2.74 10.93
CA SER A 213 -14.11 1.73 11.88
C SER A 213 -14.37 0.31 11.36
N GLY A 214 -15.55 0.05 10.80
CA GLY A 214 -15.91 -1.25 10.23
C GLY A 214 -15.07 -1.63 9.02
N ARG A 215 -14.87 -0.69 8.09
CA ARG A 215 -14.01 -0.88 6.91
C ARG A 215 -12.56 -1.11 7.28
N SER A 216 -12.05 -0.36 8.27
CA SER A 216 -10.68 -0.52 8.77
C SER A 216 -10.48 -1.87 9.44
N GLN A 217 -11.46 -2.34 10.22
CA GLN A 217 -11.45 -3.69 10.80
C GLN A 217 -11.49 -4.79 9.72
N ALA A 218 -12.27 -4.61 8.66
CA ALA A 218 -12.29 -5.54 7.53
C ALA A 218 -10.91 -5.61 6.84
N MET A 219 -10.27 -4.46 6.61
CA MET A 219 -8.89 -4.41 6.07
C MET A 219 -7.88 -5.10 6.99
N MET A 220 -7.94 -4.83 8.29
CA MET A 220 -7.09 -5.50 9.28
C MET A 220 -7.29 -7.03 9.29
N GLY A 221 -8.54 -7.48 9.13
CA GLY A 221 -8.86 -8.91 9.02
C GLY A 221 -8.19 -9.59 7.82
N LEU A 222 -8.15 -8.92 6.66
CA LEU A 222 -7.49 -9.42 5.45
C LEU A 222 -5.95 -9.37 5.56
N MET A 223 -5.41 -8.36 6.23
CA MET A 223 -3.97 -8.16 6.39
C MET A 223 -3.34 -9.05 7.47
N LYS A 224 -4.16 -9.65 8.35
CA LYS A 224 -3.67 -10.54 9.42
C LYS A 224 -2.91 -11.72 8.82
N ARG A 225 -1.76 -12.04 9.40
CA ARG A 225 -0.94 -13.22 9.10
C ARG A 225 -0.60 -13.95 10.39
N SER A 226 -0.46 -15.27 10.32
CA SER A 226 0.18 -16.01 11.41
C SER A 226 1.69 -15.77 11.35
N LEU A 227 2.32 -15.73 12.52
CA LEU A 227 3.78 -15.74 12.66
C LEU A 227 4.30 -17.15 12.93
N HIS A 228 3.42 -18.12 13.18
CA HIS A 228 3.82 -19.50 13.38
C HIS A 228 4.04 -20.16 12.03
N ALA A 229 5.26 -20.64 11.79
CA ALA A 229 5.63 -21.29 10.53
C ALA A 229 4.78 -22.55 10.24
N GLU A 230 4.20 -23.16 11.27
CA GLU A 230 3.31 -24.33 11.16
C GLU A 230 1.94 -23.99 10.57
N ASP A 231 1.52 -22.73 10.65
CA ASP A 231 0.24 -22.26 10.11
C ASP A 231 0.34 -21.88 8.63
N ASP A 232 1.55 -21.88 8.06
CA ASP A 232 1.80 -21.53 6.66
C ASP A 232 1.78 -22.79 5.78
N GLU A 233 0.58 -23.16 5.34
CA GLU A 233 0.36 -24.27 4.41
C GLU A 233 0.59 -23.90 2.93
N ALA A 234 1.00 -22.65 2.66
CA ALA A 234 1.23 -22.20 1.29
C ALA A 234 2.44 -22.95 0.68
N PRO A 235 2.39 -23.29 -0.62
CA PRO A 235 3.56 -23.79 -1.33
C PRO A 235 4.77 -22.86 -1.12
N ASP A 236 5.99 -23.41 -1.10
CA ASP A 236 7.22 -22.61 -0.86
C ASP A 236 7.32 -21.38 -1.80
N GLU A 237 6.77 -21.44 -3.01
CA GLU A 237 6.76 -20.32 -3.99
C GLU A 237 5.75 -19.20 -3.65
N GLU A 238 4.74 -19.50 -2.84
CA GLU A 238 3.71 -18.56 -2.36
C GLU A 238 3.92 -18.18 -0.88
N ASN A 239 4.96 -18.74 -0.25
CA ASN A 239 5.26 -18.52 1.16
C ASN A 239 5.66 -17.06 1.42
N GLN A 240 4.93 -16.40 2.34
CA GLN A 240 5.11 -14.98 2.67
C GLN A 240 5.86 -14.76 3.99
N VAL A 241 6.23 -15.82 4.71
CA VAL A 241 6.79 -15.76 6.08
C VAL A 241 8.24 -16.22 6.10
N ARG A 242 8.52 -17.41 5.55
CA ARG A 242 9.82 -18.07 5.55
C ARG A 242 10.84 -17.26 4.74
N GLY A 243 11.97 -16.92 5.37
CA GLY A 243 13.03 -16.13 4.73
C GLY A 243 12.76 -14.62 4.68
N PHE A 244 11.63 -14.15 5.20
CA PHE A 244 11.30 -12.73 5.37
C PHE A 244 11.35 -12.32 6.84
N LEU A 245 11.14 -11.02 7.12
CA LEU A 245 11.15 -10.48 8.48
C LEU A 245 10.17 -11.19 9.42
N GLY A 246 9.04 -11.69 8.90
CA GLY A 246 8.05 -12.44 9.68
C GLY A 246 8.57 -13.75 10.27
N GLY A 247 9.49 -14.44 9.59
CA GLY A 247 10.10 -15.67 10.11
C GLY A 247 11.15 -15.45 11.21
N GLY A 248 11.49 -14.19 11.50
CA GLY A 248 12.41 -13.81 12.58
C GLY A 248 11.73 -13.17 13.80
N LEU A 249 10.39 -13.12 13.82
CA LEU A 249 9.58 -12.52 14.89
C LEU A 249 8.91 -13.58 15.77
#